data_AF-A0A178E567-F1
#
_entry.id   AF-A0A178E567-F1
#
_cell.length_a   1.000
_cell.length_b   1.000
_cell.length_c   1.000
_cell.angle_alpha   90.00
_cell.angle_beta   90.00
_cell.angle_gamma   90.00
#
_symmetry.space_group_name_H-M   'P 1'
#
loop_
_entity.id
_entity.type
_entity.pdbx_description
1 polymer ?
#
loop_
_entity_poly.entity_id
_entity_poly.type
_entity_poly.pdbx_seq_one_letter_code
_entity_poly.pdbx_strand_id
1 'polypeptide(L)'
;MDYVDGITLATILKQPTETEQDEVILATNVDDTKLDYVYEQLADYMLQLSRLDFSAIGALSKMPSSNEWIASERPLTYNMNELKTVVSNYPTSGYPTAPFTSAKVFLHSLADEHLVHLRTQRNLANGQEDAKKRFIARHRFKQLISHYCLDDAGPFKPYYDDLRPSNVLAHPDTLRITAVLDFEFANAMPAQFAYDPPWWLLLLGPDMWLENHSMEDFMMRYVPRMEQFLRALERVEARKGSQSNPLLSVQMRGSWASGRFWFNYGIRKSFDIDAVYWAALHKDEDSMLKDEMREEMEKLVDLKMDQLKAYGAECKVRF
;
A
#
# COMPACT_ATOMS: atom_id res chain seq x y z
N MET A 1 14.39 13.52 20.14
CA MET A 1 14.49 12.04 20.25
C MET A 1 15.92 11.71 20.57
N ASP A 2 16.14 10.66 21.36
CA ASP A 2 17.48 10.15 21.62
C ASP A 2 18.01 9.41 20.38
N TYR A 3 19.32 9.45 20.17
CA TYR A 3 19.96 8.68 19.10
C TYR A 3 19.79 7.18 19.35
N VAL A 4 19.39 6.44 18.31
CA VAL A 4 19.30 4.97 18.36
C VAL A 4 20.33 4.39 17.40
N ASP A 5 21.17 3.50 17.92
CA ASP A 5 22.19 2.83 17.13
C ASP A 5 21.60 1.70 16.26
N GLY A 6 22.10 1.56 15.04
CA GLY A 6 21.71 0.50 14.11
C GLY A 6 21.89 0.86 12.64
N ILE A 7 21.80 -0.16 11.78
CA ILE A 7 21.80 -0.04 10.32
C ILE A 7 20.41 -0.46 9.82
N THR A 8 19.91 0.16 8.75
CA THR A 8 18.59 -0.22 8.20
C THR A 8 18.61 -1.67 7.72
N LEU A 9 17.54 -2.42 7.99
CA LEU A 9 17.40 -3.79 7.51
C LEU A 9 17.48 -3.87 5.98
N ALA A 10 16.97 -2.87 5.26
CA ALA A 10 17.12 -2.79 3.81
C ALA A 10 18.59 -2.79 3.39
N THR A 11 19.47 -2.06 4.08
CA THR A 11 20.91 -2.03 3.78
C THR A 11 21.57 -3.37 4.05
N ILE A 12 21.14 -4.08 5.09
CA ILE A 12 21.68 -5.39 5.47
C ILE A 12 21.23 -6.49 4.48
N LEU A 13 19.99 -6.40 3.99
CA LEU A 13 19.34 -7.46 3.23
C LEU A 13 19.39 -7.28 1.71
N LYS A 14 19.69 -6.06 1.23
CA LYS A 14 19.73 -5.79 -0.22
C LYS A 14 20.84 -6.55 -0.92
N GLN A 15 20.62 -6.86 -2.20
CA GLN A 15 21.71 -7.25 -3.08
C GLN A 15 22.72 -6.10 -3.23
N PRO A 16 24.00 -6.41 -3.50
CA PRO A 16 24.98 -5.38 -3.84
C PRO A 16 24.49 -4.52 -5.00
N THR A 17 24.63 -3.20 -4.85
CA THR A 17 24.31 -2.20 -5.87
C THR A 17 25.62 -1.53 -6.31
N GLU A 18 25.76 -1.24 -7.60
CA GLU A 18 26.91 -0.49 -8.15
C GLU A 18 26.75 1.01 -7.91
N THR A 19 25.50 1.50 -7.95
CA THR A 19 25.17 2.91 -7.73
C THR A 19 24.09 3.09 -6.68
N GLU A 20 23.95 4.31 -6.16
CA GLU A 20 22.83 4.67 -5.26
C GLU A 20 21.47 4.77 -5.99
N GLN A 21 21.49 4.75 -7.33
CA GLN A 21 20.28 4.82 -8.18
C GLN A 21 19.70 3.44 -8.49
N ASP A 22 20.43 2.37 -8.17
CA ASP A 22 19.99 1.01 -8.44
C ASP A 22 18.80 0.62 -7.56
N GLU A 23 17.91 -0.22 -8.09
CA GLU A 23 16.77 -0.73 -7.36
C GLU A 23 17.21 -1.52 -6.12
N VAL A 24 16.61 -1.19 -4.97
CA VAL A 24 16.86 -1.89 -3.71
C VAL A 24 16.04 -3.18 -3.69
N ILE A 25 16.66 -4.29 -4.11
CA ILE A 25 16.05 -5.62 -4.17
C ILE A 25 16.69 -6.55 -3.13
N LEU A 26 15.91 -7.44 -2.53
CA LEU A 26 16.40 -8.49 -1.63
C LEU A 26 17.47 -9.37 -2.31
N ALA A 27 18.58 -9.65 -1.63
CA ALA A 27 19.62 -10.50 -2.21
C ALA A 27 19.13 -11.92 -2.52
N THR A 28 19.54 -12.45 -3.67
CA THR A 28 19.15 -13.80 -4.12
C THR A 28 19.74 -14.91 -3.26
N ASN A 29 20.87 -14.64 -2.61
CA ASN A 29 21.61 -15.55 -1.75
C ASN A 29 21.55 -15.17 -0.26
N VAL A 30 20.52 -14.44 0.19
CA VAL A 30 20.32 -14.21 1.63
C VAL A 30 20.18 -15.57 2.31
N ASP A 31 20.95 -15.75 3.38
CA ASP A 31 20.88 -16.92 4.25
C ASP A 31 19.48 -17.03 4.87
N ASP A 32 18.79 -18.15 4.62
CA ASP A 32 17.41 -18.35 5.06
C ASP A 32 17.28 -18.33 6.60
N THR A 33 18.31 -18.74 7.34
CA THR A 33 18.28 -18.70 8.82
C THR A 33 18.35 -17.28 9.33
N LYS A 34 19.19 -16.43 8.70
CA LYS A 34 19.24 -14.99 9.00
C LYS A 34 17.91 -14.31 8.69
N LEU A 35 17.31 -14.64 7.55
CA LEU A 35 16.05 -14.05 7.14
C LEU A 35 14.89 -14.50 8.04
N ASP A 36 14.86 -15.77 8.44
CA ASP A 36 13.90 -16.29 9.42
C ASP A 36 13.98 -15.54 10.74
N TYR A 37 15.19 -15.25 11.24
CA TYR A 37 15.38 -14.48 12.48
C TYR A 37 14.83 -13.04 12.37
N VAL A 38 15.02 -12.39 11.22
CA VAL A 38 14.46 -11.06 10.97
C VAL A 38 12.92 -11.13 10.86
N TYR A 39 12.40 -12.09 10.09
CA TYR A 39 10.96 -12.27 9.90
C TYR A 39 10.24 -12.62 11.19
N GLU A 40 10.82 -13.42 12.09
CA GLU A 40 10.22 -13.72 13.38
C GLU A 40 10.05 -12.45 14.24
N GLN A 41 11.02 -11.54 14.23
CA GLN A 41 10.92 -10.27 14.97
C GLN A 41 9.85 -9.35 14.36
N LEU A 42 9.85 -9.18 13.03
CA LEU A 42 8.86 -8.36 12.32
C LEU A 42 7.44 -8.93 12.47
N ALA A 43 7.30 -10.26 12.38
CA ALA A 43 6.04 -10.94 12.63
C ALA A 43 5.55 -10.74 14.07
N ASP A 44 6.44 -10.71 15.07
CA ASP A 44 6.04 -10.39 16.46
C ASP A 44 5.52 -8.96 16.62
N TYR A 45 6.13 -7.98 15.96
CA TYR A 45 5.61 -6.61 15.95
C TYR A 45 4.27 -6.51 15.23
N MET A 46 4.15 -7.09 14.04
CA MET A 46 2.90 -7.08 13.26
C MET A 46 1.76 -7.78 14.00
N LEU A 47 2.03 -8.92 14.66
CA LEU A 47 1.03 -9.63 15.47
C LEU A 47 0.59 -8.81 16.69
N GLN A 48 1.49 -8.05 17.31
CA GLN A 48 1.12 -7.16 18.41
C GLN A 48 0.22 -6.02 17.93
N LEU A 49 0.57 -5.40 16.80
CA LEU A 49 -0.24 -4.33 16.19
C LEU A 49 -1.62 -4.85 15.76
N SER A 50 -1.71 -6.04 15.16
CA SER A 50 -2.97 -6.62 14.69
C SER A 50 -3.94 -6.97 15.83
N ARG A 51 -3.46 -7.06 17.08
CA ARG A 51 -4.28 -7.33 18.27
C ARG A 51 -4.90 -6.07 18.88
N LEU A 52 -4.50 -4.89 18.42
CA LEU A 52 -5.10 -3.62 18.84
C LEU A 52 -6.37 -3.37 18.03
N ASP A 53 -7.40 -2.87 18.69
CA ASP A 53 -8.70 -2.55 18.09
C ASP A 53 -9.02 -1.06 18.27
N PHE A 54 -9.56 -0.47 17.21
CA PHE A 54 -10.08 0.89 17.20
C PHE A 54 -11.51 0.91 16.70
N SER A 55 -12.31 1.88 17.16
CA SER A 55 -13.71 2.06 16.80
C SER A 55 -13.93 2.88 15.54
N ALA A 56 -12.88 3.52 15.01
CA ALA A 56 -12.92 4.29 13.78
C ALA A 56 -11.60 4.22 12.99
N ILE A 57 -11.66 4.60 11.71
CA ILE A 57 -10.54 4.85 10.82
C ILE A 57 -10.15 6.32 10.96
N GLY A 58 -8.90 6.59 11.29
CA GLY A 58 -8.47 7.94 11.58
C GLY A 58 -7.08 8.02 12.18
N ALA A 59 -6.59 9.25 12.35
CA ALA A 59 -5.29 9.50 12.96
C ALA A 59 -5.32 9.13 14.45
N LEU A 60 -4.24 8.51 14.91
CA LEU A 60 -4.11 8.04 16.28
C LEU A 60 -3.78 9.20 17.20
N SER A 61 -4.56 9.37 18.26
CA SER A 61 -4.36 10.38 19.30
C SER A 61 -4.44 9.74 20.68
N LYS A 62 -3.76 10.33 21.65
CA LYS A 62 -3.79 9.86 23.04
C LYS A 62 -4.76 10.71 23.84
N MET A 63 -5.75 10.08 24.45
CA MET A 63 -6.72 10.76 25.29
C MET A 63 -6.05 11.26 26.57
N PRO A 64 -6.07 12.59 26.85
CA PRO A 64 -5.40 13.14 28.03
C PRO A 64 -5.98 12.61 29.35
N SER A 65 -7.27 12.26 29.39
CA SER A 65 -7.98 11.84 30.60
C SER A 65 -7.75 10.37 30.98
N SER A 66 -7.69 9.46 30.00
CA SER A 66 -7.59 8.01 30.21
C SER A 66 -6.21 7.43 29.83
N ASN A 67 -5.36 8.21 29.16
CA ASN A 67 -4.10 7.76 28.58
C ASN A 67 -4.27 6.65 27.52
N GLU A 68 -5.49 6.47 27.03
CA GLU A 68 -5.87 5.50 25.99
C GLU A 68 -5.59 6.06 24.59
N TRP A 69 -5.22 5.18 23.66
CA TRP A 69 -5.07 5.55 22.25
C TRP A 69 -6.41 5.40 21.55
N ILE A 70 -6.84 6.43 20.82
CA ILE A 70 -8.08 6.44 20.05
C ILE A 70 -7.82 6.96 18.63
N ALA A 71 -8.76 6.71 17.73
CA ALA A 71 -8.79 7.28 16.39
C ALA A 71 -9.92 8.32 16.30
N SER A 72 -9.68 9.53 16.81
CA SER A 72 -10.70 10.60 16.88
C SER A 72 -10.65 11.60 15.74
N GLU A 73 -9.53 11.68 15.04
CA GLU A 73 -9.29 12.68 14.00
C GLU A 73 -9.34 12.05 12.62
N ARG A 74 -9.52 12.89 11.60
CA ARG A 74 -9.46 12.46 10.20
C ARG A 74 -8.17 11.66 9.90
N PRO A 75 -8.21 10.68 8.99
CA PRO A 75 -6.99 10.01 8.55
C PRO A 75 -6.10 10.99 7.77
N LEU A 76 -4.79 10.85 7.96
CA LEU A 76 -3.76 11.51 7.14
C LEU A 76 -2.89 10.43 6.52
N THR A 77 -3.03 10.21 5.21
CA THR A 77 -2.33 9.11 4.51
C THR A 77 -1.14 9.62 3.72
N TYR A 78 -0.15 8.77 3.52
CA TYR A 78 0.97 9.06 2.64
C TYR A 78 0.50 9.39 1.21
N ASN A 79 -0.49 8.67 0.69
CA ASN A 79 -1.09 8.95 -0.62
C ASN A 79 -1.66 10.38 -0.73
N MET A 80 -2.34 10.87 0.32
CA MET A 80 -2.81 12.26 0.35
C MET A 80 -1.64 13.25 0.32
N ASN A 81 -0.57 12.98 1.07
CA ASN A 81 0.64 13.79 1.03
C ASN A 81 1.25 13.83 -0.38
N GLU A 82 1.50 12.67 -0.99
CA GLU A 82 2.09 12.57 -2.33
C GLU A 82 1.26 13.27 -3.39
N LEU A 83 -0.06 13.09 -3.38
CA LEU A 83 -0.95 13.79 -4.29
C LEU A 83 -0.85 15.30 -4.10
N LYS A 84 -0.77 15.78 -2.85
CA LYS A 84 -0.68 17.22 -2.58
C LYS A 84 0.67 17.82 -2.99
N THR A 85 1.76 17.08 -2.80
CA THR A 85 3.13 17.57 -3.02
C THR A 85 3.55 17.46 -4.47
N VAL A 86 3.17 16.38 -5.16
CA VAL A 86 3.63 16.06 -6.53
C VAL A 86 2.64 16.54 -7.60
N VAL A 87 1.33 16.50 -7.34
CA VAL A 87 0.32 16.86 -8.34
C VAL A 87 0.01 18.36 -8.28
N SER A 88 0.47 19.09 -9.30
CA SER A 88 0.21 20.52 -9.43
C SER A 88 -1.29 20.84 -9.33
N ASN A 89 -1.63 21.77 -8.42
CA ASN A 89 -3.01 22.21 -8.15
C ASN A 89 -3.96 21.09 -7.69
N TYR A 90 -3.47 20.05 -7.00
CA TYR A 90 -4.34 19.03 -6.42
C TYR A 90 -5.36 19.65 -5.44
N PRO A 91 -6.69 19.40 -5.64
CA PRO A 91 -7.71 19.98 -4.79
C PRO A 91 -7.77 19.26 -3.44
N THR A 92 -7.78 20.03 -2.35
CA THR A 92 -7.85 19.50 -0.98
C THR A 92 -9.20 19.71 -0.30
N SER A 93 -10.15 20.37 -0.98
CA SER A 93 -11.49 20.62 -0.45
C SER A 93 -12.31 19.35 -0.23
N GLY A 94 -11.95 18.26 -0.91
CA GLY A 94 -12.57 16.94 -0.74
C GLY A 94 -11.90 16.06 0.32
N TYR A 95 -10.87 16.54 1.01
CA TYR A 95 -10.23 15.74 2.06
C TYR A 95 -11.18 15.46 3.22
N PRO A 96 -11.07 14.28 3.85
CA PRO A 96 -11.83 13.97 5.04
C PRO A 96 -11.60 15.04 6.11
N THR A 97 -12.65 15.40 6.83
CA THR A 97 -12.60 16.35 7.97
C THR A 97 -12.91 15.67 9.30
N ALA A 98 -13.26 14.39 9.28
CA ALA A 98 -13.63 13.56 10.41
C ALA A 98 -13.10 12.13 10.20
N PRO A 99 -12.99 11.32 11.26
CA PRO A 99 -12.73 9.88 11.13
C PRO A 99 -13.90 9.17 10.44
N PHE A 100 -13.64 7.96 9.93
CA PHE A 100 -14.68 7.11 9.33
C PHE A 100 -15.06 5.97 10.27
N THR A 101 -16.35 5.65 10.35
CA THR A 101 -16.85 4.47 11.07
C THR A 101 -17.23 3.32 10.13
N SER A 102 -17.01 3.49 8.83
CA SER A 102 -17.30 2.51 7.78
C SER A 102 -16.07 2.31 6.89
N ALA A 103 -15.56 1.08 6.80
CA ALA A 103 -14.49 0.72 5.88
C ALA A 103 -14.89 0.95 4.43
N LYS A 104 -16.15 0.68 4.07
CA LYS A 104 -16.66 0.85 2.71
C LYS A 104 -16.70 2.31 2.29
N VAL A 105 -17.17 3.21 3.18
CA VAL A 105 -17.15 4.66 2.91
C VAL A 105 -15.70 5.15 2.77
N PHE A 106 -14.79 4.69 3.63
CA PHE A 106 -13.38 5.03 3.53
C PHE A 106 -12.74 4.54 2.22
N LEU A 107 -12.96 3.28 1.82
CA LEU A 107 -12.46 2.73 0.55
C LEU A 107 -13.05 3.46 -0.66
N HIS A 108 -14.32 3.87 -0.61
CA HIS A 108 -14.90 4.71 -1.66
C HIS A 108 -14.24 6.09 -1.72
N SER A 109 -13.86 6.68 -0.57
CA SER A 109 -13.15 7.95 -0.55
C SER A 109 -11.76 7.85 -1.20
N LEU A 110 -11.02 6.75 -0.98
CA LEU A 110 -9.76 6.48 -1.67
C LEU A 110 -9.95 6.30 -3.17
N ALA A 111 -10.98 5.55 -3.59
CA ALA A 111 -11.31 5.41 -5.01
C ALA A 111 -11.66 6.75 -5.68
N ASP A 112 -12.35 7.64 -4.95
CA ASP A 112 -12.65 8.99 -5.43
C ASP A 112 -11.38 9.85 -5.54
N GLU A 113 -10.43 9.73 -4.60
CA GLU A 113 -9.10 10.35 -4.73
C GLU A 113 -8.39 9.91 -6.02
N HIS A 114 -8.44 8.63 -6.39
CA HIS A 114 -7.84 8.16 -7.64
C HIS A 114 -8.52 8.77 -8.88
N LEU A 115 -9.84 8.97 -8.86
CA LEU A 115 -10.55 9.63 -9.97
C LEU A 115 -10.24 11.13 -10.04
N VAL A 116 -10.11 11.79 -8.89
CA VAL A 116 -9.65 13.20 -8.82
C VAL A 116 -8.23 13.33 -9.35
N HIS A 117 -7.32 12.44 -8.95
CA HIS A 117 -5.96 12.37 -9.48
C HIS A 117 -5.95 12.19 -11.00
N LEU A 118 -6.76 11.25 -11.51
CA LEU A 118 -6.90 11.00 -12.95
C LEU A 118 -7.27 12.26 -13.71
N ARG A 119 -8.20 13.07 -13.19
CA ARG A 119 -8.63 14.33 -13.82
C ARG A 119 -7.60 15.45 -13.65
N THR A 120 -6.92 15.52 -12.52
CA THR A 120 -6.11 16.67 -12.12
C THR A 120 -4.70 16.65 -12.70
N GLN A 121 -3.98 15.52 -12.65
CA GLN A 121 -2.60 15.48 -13.14
C GLN A 121 -2.56 15.56 -14.67
N ARG A 122 -1.93 16.63 -15.19
CA ARG A 122 -1.96 16.99 -16.62
C ARG A 122 -1.20 16.01 -17.51
N ASN A 123 -0.08 15.50 -17.02
CA ASN A 123 0.82 14.59 -17.72
C ASN A 123 0.67 13.14 -17.24
N LEU A 124 -0.48 12.78 -16.65
CA LEU A 124 -0.67 11.43 -16.11
C LEU A 124 -0.73 10.37 -17.21
N ALA A 125 -1.26 10.73 -18.38
CA ALA A 125 -1.38 9.83 -19.52
C ALA A 125 -0.44 10.25 -20.65
N ASN A 126 0.21 9.27 -21.28
CA ASN A 126 1.17 9.49 -22.38
C ASN A 126 0.52 9.52 -23.78
N GLY A 127 -0.78 9.24 -23.86
CA GLY A 127 -1.54 9.20 -25.12
C GLY A 127 -2.99 8.76 -24.90
N GLN A 128 -3.78 8.72 -25.98
CA GLN A 128 -5.20 8.40 -25.90
C GLN A 128 -5.46 7.00 -25.32
N GLU A 129 -4.72 6.00 -25.78
CA GLU A 129 -4.89 4.62 -25.32
C GLU A 129 -4.50 4.45 -23.84
N ASP A 130 -3.46 5.15 -23.38
CA ASP A 130 -3.09 5.17 -21.96
C ASP A 130 -4.17 5.86 -21.11
N ALA A 131 -4.71 7.00 -21.58
CA ALA A 131 -5.83 7.67 -20.91
C ALA A 131 -7.07 6.78 -20.79
N LYS A 132 -7.42 6.02 -21.84
CA LYS A 132 -8.50 5.03 -21.81
C LYS A 132 -8.22 3.92 -20.80
N LYS A 133 -7.02 3.35 -20.82
CA LYS A 133 -6.62 2.28 -19.89
C LYS A 133 -6.71 2.73 -18.42
N ARG A 134 -6.23 3.93 -18.09
CA ARG A 134 -6.30 4.50 -16.74
C ARG A 134 -7.74 4.81 -16.33
N PHE A 135 -8.56 5.31 -17.26
CA PHE A 135 -9.99 5.51 -17.02
C PHE A 135 -10.66 4.19 -16.63
N ILE A 136 -10.48 3.14 -17.46
CA ILE A 136 -11.07 1.83 -17.22
C ILE A 136 -10.60 1.28 -15.87
N ALA A 137 -9.28 1.26 -15.64
CA ALA A 137 -8.70 0.72 -14.43
C ALA A 137 -9.31 1.34 -13.17
N ARG A 138 -9.31 2.67 -13.04
CA ARG A 138 -9.77 3.34 -11.82
C ARG A 138 -11.29 3.22 -11.60
N HIS A 139 -12.09 3.23 -12.66
CA HIS A 139 -13.54 3.03 -12.53
C HIS A 139 -13.89 1.60 -12.16
N ARG A 140 -13.19 0.61 -12.74
CA ARG A 140 -13.36 -0.80 -12.38
C ARG A 140 -12.87 -1.08 -10.97
N PHE A 141 -11.73 -0.51 -10.57
CA PHE A 141 -11.22 -0.64 -9.21
C PHE A 141 -12.24 -0.19 -8.16
N LYS A 142 -12.92 0.94 -8.40
CA LYS A 142 -14.00 1.42 -7.52
C LYS A 142 -15.15 0.42 -7.38
N GLN A 143 -15.47 -0.34 -8.44
CA GLN A 143 -16.53 -1.36 -8.40
C GLN A 143 -16.12 -2.58 -7.57
N LEU A 144 -14.81 -2.91 -7.56
CA LEU A 144 -14.25 -4.04 -6.80
C LEU A 144 -14.40 -3.89 -5.27
N ILE A 145 -14.65 -2.67 -4.76
CA ILE A 145 -14.90 -2.43 -3.32
C ILE A 145 -16.02 -3.34 -2.79
N SER A 146 -17.08 -3.54 -3.57
CA SER A 146 -18.20 -4.40 -3.18
C SER A 146 -17.82 -5.87 -2.99
N HIS A 147 -16.75 -6.32 -3.64
CA HIS A 147 -16.26 -7.69 -3.57
C HIS A 147 -15.21 -7.87 -2.46
N TYR A 148 -14.32 -6.89 -2.27
CA TYR A 148 -13.16 -7.03 -1.38
C TYR A 148 -13.30 -6.38 0.00
N CYS A 149 -14.33 -5.57 0.24
CA CYS A 149 -14.61 -5.03 1.58
C CYS A 149 -15.26 -6.12 2.46
N LEU A 150 -14.57 -6.57 3.51
CA LEU A 150 -15.07 -7.65 4.39
C LEU A 150 -15.92 -7.11 5.55
N ASP A 151 -15.31 -6.28 6.38
CA ASP A 151 -15.85 -5.85 7.67
C ASP A 151 -16.06 -4.33 7.65
N ASP A 152 -17.27 -3.92 7.30
CA ASP A 152 -17.58 -2.50 7.14
C ASP A 152 -17.53 -1.74 8.47
N ALA A 153 -18.06 -2.32 9.54
CA ALA A 153 -18.18 -1.69 10.86
C ALA A 153 -16.96 -1.86 11.77
N GLY A 154 -15.87 -2.45 11.28
CA GLY A 154 -14.68 -2.76 12.08
C GLY A 154 -14.74 -4.13 12.80
N PRO A 155 -13.85 -4.37 13.79
CA PRO A 155 -12.93 -3.40 14.38
C PRO A 155 -11.87 -2.92 13.37
N PHE A 156 -11.33 -1.72 13.61
CA PHE A 156 -10.24 -1.16 12.80
C PHE A 156 -8.90 -1.44 13.47
N LYS A 157 -7.84 -1.49 12.68
CA LYS A 157 -6.49 -1.88 13.14
C LYS A 157 -5.50 -0.75 12.92
N PRO A 158 -4.52 -0.54 13.80
CA PRO A 158 -3.42 0.36 13.49
C PRO A 158 -2.67 -0.21 12.29
N TYR A 159 -2.52 0.63 11.28
CA TYR A 159 -1.85 0.30 10.04
C TYR A 159 -0.81 1.37 9.74
N TYR A 160 0.41 0.89 9.52
CA TYR A 160 1.53 1.70 9.11
C TYR A 160 1.98 1.19 7.75
N ASP A 161 1.70 1.99 6.73
CA ASP A 161 1.93 1.59 5.34
C ASP A 161 3.41 1.31 5.03
N ASP A 162 4.30 2.08 5.69
CA ASP A 162 5.72 2.07 5.42
C ASP A 162 6.53 1.28 6.47
N LEU A 163 5.95 0.21 7.04
CA LEU A 163 6.65 -0.76 7.92
C LEU A 163 7.65 -1.63 7.14
N ARG A 164 8.36 -1.04 6.18
CA ARG A 164 9.31 -1.71 5.32
C ARG A 164 10.72 -1.69 5.93
N PRO A 165 11.65 -2.56 5.46
CA PRO A 165 12.98 -2.68 6.04
C PRO A 165 13.86 -1.42 5.99
N SER A 166 13.52 -0.41 5.18
CA SER A 166 14.24 0.88 5.20
C SER A 166 13.96 1.69 6.47
N ASN A 167 12.81 1.48 7.12
CA ASN A 167 12.40 2.20 8.34
C ASN A 167 12.62 1.36 9.61
N VAL A 168 13.38 0.27 9.51
CA VAL A 168 13.69 -0.61 10.63
C VAL A 168 15.20 -0.67 10.81
N LEU A 169 15.68 -0.27 11.98
CA LEU A 169 17.08 -0.39 12.37
C LEU A 169 17.33 -1.74 13.04
N ALA A 170 18.47 -2.35 12.72
CA ALA A 170 18.94 -3.55 13.37
C ALA A 170 20.43 -3.46 13.68
N HIS A 171 20.84 -4.20 14.70
CA HIS A 171 22.25 -4.36 15.02
C HIS A 171 22.95 -5.15 13.89
N PRO A 172 24.08 -4.66 13.34
CA PRO A 172 24.71 -5.24 12.15
C PRO A 172 25.09 -6.73 12.30
N ASP A 173 25.65 -7.10 13.46
CA ASP A 173 26.12 -8.48 13.67
C ASP A 173 25.02 -9.46 14.10
N THR A 174 24.09 -9.02 14.94
CA THR A 174 23.08 -9.89 15.55
C THR A 174 21.75 -9.88 14.82
N LEU A 175 21.52 -8.91 13.94
CA LEU A 175 20.25 -8.66 13.24
C LEU A 175 19.07 -8.39 14.18
N ARG A 176 19.33 -8.13 15.46
CA ARG A 176 18.30 -7.75 16.43
C ARG A 176 17.77 -6.37 16.06
N ILE A 177 16.47 -6.25 15.91
CA ILE A 177 15.80 -4.96 15.64
C ILE A 177 15.98 -4.07 16.87
N THR A 178 16.49 -2.86 16.65
CA THR A 178 16.75 -1.85 17.68
C THR A 178 15.72 -0.72 17.67
N ALA A 179 15.17 -0.39 16.48
CA ALA A 179 14.09 0.57 16.35
C ALA A 179 13.24 0.32 15.10
N VAL A 180 11.98 0.75 15.19
CA VAL A 180 11.09 0.98 14.05
C VAL A 180 10.84 2.48 14.03
N LEU A 181 11.03 3.10 12.86
CA LEU A 181 11.02 4.54 12.67
C LEU A 181 9.79 4.96 11.86
N ASP A 182 9.64 6.28 11.73
CA ASP A 182 8.86 6.94 10.69
C ASP A 182 7.33 6.69 10.69
N PHE A 183 6.72 6.78 11.87
CA PHE A 183 5.27 6.58 12.06
C PHE A 183 4.40 7.78 11.60
N GLU A 184 4.91 8.70 10.78
CA GLU A 184 4.27 10.01 10.49
C GLU A 184 2.93 9.93 9.73
N PHE A 185 2.61 8.78 9.14
CA PHE A 185 1.31 8.48 8.51
C PHE A 185 0.63 7.21 9.07
N ALA A 186 0.96 6.80 10.28
CA ALA A 186 0.28 5.69 10.94
C ALA A 186 -1.14 6.10 11.38
N ASN A 187 -2.13 5.28 11.04
CA ASN A 187 -3.54 5.54 11.34
C ASN A 187 -4.22 4.24 11.79
N ALA A 188 -5.39 4.34 12.44
CA ALA A 188 -6.34 3.23 12.44
C ALA A 188 -6.99 3.13 11.06
N MET A 189 -7.06 1.92 10.51
CA MET A 189 -7.46 1.63 9.12
C MET A 189 -8.33 0.36 9.05
N PRO A 190 -9.00 0.09 7.90
CA PRO A 190 -9.68 -1.18 7.67
C PRO A 190 -8.80 -2.37 8.05
N ALA A 191 -9.33 -3.29 8.86
CA ALA A 191 -8.57 -4.42 9.37
C ALA A 191 -7.95 -5.28 8.27
N GLN A 192 -8.61 -5.36 7.10
CA GLN A 192 -8.13 -6.09 5.94
C GLN A 192 -6.71 -5.68 5.50
N PHE A 193 -6.29 -4.44 5.73
CA PHE A 193 -4.93 -4.00 5.40
C PHE A 193 -3.88 -4.63 6.32
N ALA A 194 -4.19 -4.80 7.60
CA ALA A 194 -3.31 -5.48 8.55
C ALA A 194 -3.28 -7.00 8.33
N TYR A 195 -4.21 -7.54 7.55
CA TYR A 195 -4.35 -8.96 7.24
C TYR A 195 -3.69 -9.36 5.92
N ASP A 196 -2.91 -8.47 5.31
CA ASP A 196 -2.16 -8.75 4.10
C ASP A 196 -0.74 -9.25 4.43
N PRO A 197 -0.18 -10.20 3.65
CA PRO A 197 1.24 -10.48 3.73
C PRO A 197 2.06 -9.20 3.44
N PRO A 198 3.26 -9.05 4.01
CA PRO A 198 4.02 -7.81 3.85
C PRO A 198 4.46 -7.60 2.38
N TRP A 199 4.04 -6.50 1.77
CA TRP A 199 4.34 -6.21 0.36
C TRP A 199 5.84 -6.01 0.09
N TRP A 200 6.62 -5.65 1.13
CA TRP A 200 8.03 -5.26 1.05
C TRP A 200 9.02 -6.42 1.19
N LEU A 201 8.59 -7.68 1.16
CA LEU A 201 9.47 -8.84 1.36
C LEU A 201 10.61 -8.94 0.33
N LEU A 202 10.47 -8.30 -0.84
CA LEU A 202 11.54 -8.20 -1.84
C LEU A 202 12.32 -6.87 -1.79
N LEU A 203 12.09 -6.04 -0.78
CA LEU A 203 12.58 -4.66 -0.60
C LEU A 203 12.08 -3.65 -1.64
N LEU A 204 11.90 -4.08 -2.89
CA LEU A 204 11.27 -3.37 -3.99
C LEU A 204 9.76 -3.64 -3.98
N GLY A 205 8.95 -2.58 -4.11
CA GLY A 205 7.49 -2.66 -4.06
C GLY A 205 6.88 -3.37 -5.28
N PRO A 206 5.70 -4.01 -5.15
CA PRO A 206 5.01 -4.64 -6.27
C PRO A 206 4.82 -3.75 -7.49
N ASP A 207 4.57 -2.45 -7.30
CA ASP A 207 4.42 -1.45 -8.37
C ASP A 207 5.64 -1.40 -9.29
N MET A 208 6.83 -1.18 -8.75
CA MET A 208 8.09 -1.18 -9.50
C MET A 208 8.34 -2.53 -10.20
N TRP A 209 7.98 -3.66 -9.57
CA TRP A 209 8.08 -4.97 -10.22
C TRP A 209 7.12 -5.08 -11.42
N LEU A 210 5.91 -4.57 -11.30
CA LEU A 210 4.91 -4.60 -12.38
C LEU A 210 5.26 -3.64 -13.52
N GLU A 211 5.93 -2.51 -13.22
CA GLU A 211 6.33 -1.51 -14.22
C GLU A 211 7.63 -1.87 -14.94
N ASN A 212 8.66 -2.29 -14.19
CA ASN A 212 10.01 -2.48 -14.74
C ASN A 212 10.34 -3.93 -15.08
N HIS A 213 9.57 -4.90 -14.55
CA HIS A 213 9.82 -6.33 -14.72
C HIS A 213 8.55 -7.04 -15.22
N SER A 214 8.12 -8.12 -14.56
CA SER A 214 6.89 -8.82 -14.87
C SER A 214 6.20 -9.34 -13.61
N MET A 215 4.88 -9.56 -13.71
CA MET A 215 4.12 -10.26 -12.66
C MET A 215 4.70 -11.67 -12.40
N GLU A 216 5.14 -12.38 -13.44
CA GLU A 216 5.73 -13.71 -13.29
C GLU A 216 7.02 -13.69 -12.45
N ASP A 217 7.92 -12.75 -12.74
CA ASP A 217 9.16 -12.57 -12.00
C ASP A 217 8.90 -12.18 -10.53
N PHE A 218 7.94 -11.27 -10.31
CA PHE A 218 7.51 -10.91 -8.97
C PHE A 218 7.02 -12.14 -8.22
N MET A 219 6.10 -12.92 -8.80
CA MET A 219 5.51 -14.10 -8.15
C MET A 219 6.57 -15.16 -7.83
N MET A 220 7.49 -15.42 -8.78
CA MET A 220 8.58 -16.39 -8.61
C MET A 220 9.47 -16.06 -7.41
N ARG A 221 9.71 -14.77 -7.14
CA ARG A 221 10.57 -14.31 -6.05
C ARG A 221 9.80 -14.08 -4.75
N TYR A 222 8.61 -13.50 -4.83
CA TYR A 222 7.82 -13.08 -3.69
C TYR A 222 7.18 -14.27 -2.97
N VAL A 223 6.57 -15.20 -3.69
CA VAL A 223 5.81 -16.30 -3.07
C VAL A 223 6.67 -17.16 -2.13
N PRO A 224 7.91 -17.58 -2.48
CA PRO A 224 8.76 -18.30 -1.55
C PRO A 224 9.08 -17.51 -0.27
N ARG A 225 9.31 -16.19 -0.39
CA ARG A 225 9.59 -15.30 0.75
C ARG A 225 8.35 -15.03 1.59
N MET A 226 7.18 -14.94 0.97
CA MET A 226 5.90 -14.87 1.67
C MET A 226 5.64 -16.13 2.49
N GLU A 227 5.80 -17.31 1.90
CA GLU A 227 5.63 -18.57 2.64
C GLU A 227 6.65 -18.72 3.78
N GLN A 228 7.87 -18.25 3.58
CA GLN A 228 8.88 -18.18 4.65
C GLN A 228 8.45 -17.26 5.79
N PHE A 229 7.98 -16.05 5.48
CA PHE A 229 7.45 -15.12 6.48
C PHE A 229 6.25 -15.71 7.23
N LEU A 230 5.33 -16.35 6.52
CA LEU A 230 4.15 -16.96 7.13
C LEU A 230 4.51 -18.09 8.10
N ARG A 231 5.52 -18.92 7.78
CA ARG A 231 6.05 -19.92 8.73
C ARG A 231 6.67 -19.27 9.96
N ALA A 232 7.37 -18.15 9.80
CA ALA A 232 7.90 -17.40 10.94
C ALA A 232 6.77 -16.83 11.83
N LEU A 233 5.73 -16.29 11.21
CA LEU A 233 4.53 -15.80 11.91
C LEU A 233 3.81 -16.92 12.67
N GLU A 234 3.64 -18.10 12.08
CA GLU A 234 3.05 -19.26 12.78
C GLU A 234 3.84 -19.66 14.03
N ARG A 235 5.17 -19.63 13.97
CA ARG A 235 6.02 -19.88 15.16
C ARG A 235 5.81 -18.82 16.23
N VAL A 236 5.67 -17.55 15.84
CA VAL A 236 5.36 -16.45 16.77
C VAL A 236 3.98 -16.65 17.39
N GLU A 237 2.96 -16.95 16.60
CA GLU A 237 1.59 -17.21 17.07
C GLU A 237 1.53 -18.37 18.05
N ALA A 238 2.22 -19.48 17.75
CA ALA A 238 2.31 -20.64 18.63
C ALA A 238 2.95 -20.31 20.00
N ARG A 239 3.98 -19.46 20.02
CA ARG A 239 4.64 -19.00 21.26
C ARG A 239 3.76 -18.06 22.09
N LYS A 240 2.93 -17.23 21.45
CA LYS A 240 2.11 -16.21 22.12
C LYS A 240 0.71 -16.70 22.51
N GLY A 241 0.33 -17.91 22.08
CA GLY A 241 -0.99 -18.51 22.33
C GLY A 241 -2.10 -17.94 21.44
N SER A 242 -3.14 -18.73 21.21
CA SER A 242 -4.32 -18.35 20.42
C SER A 242 -5.23 -17.42 21.22
N GLN A 243 -5.57 -16.26 20.65
CA GLN A 243 -6.74 -15.47 21.06
C GLN A 243 -7.96 -15.91 20.21
N SER A 244 -9.19 -15.51 20.57
CA SER A 244 -10.43 -16.02 19.96
C SER A 244 -10.71 -15.56 18.51
N ASN A 245 -9.68 -15.21 17.75
CA ASN A 245 -9.75 -14.73 16.37
C ASN A 245 -9.01 -15.71 15.44
N PRO A 246 -9.33 -15.72 14.13
CA PRO A 246 -8.50 -16.41 13.14
C PRO A 246 -7.04 -15.96 13.27
N LEU A 247 -6.11 -16.91 13.14
CA LEU A 247 -4.67 -16.61 13.13
C LEU A 247 -4.35 -15.62 12.01
N LEU A 248 -3.45 -14.67 12.28
CA LEU A 248 -3.01 -13.68 11.31
C LEU A 248 -2.35 -14.36 10.10
N SER A 249 -1.59 -15.44 10.32
CA SER A 249 -1.02 -16.26 9.24
C SER A 249 -2.09 -16.85 8.31
N VAL A 250 -3.21 -17.30 8.86
CA VAL A 250 -4.37 -17.80 8.09
C VAL A 250 -5.03 -16.67 7.31
N GLN A 251 -5.20 -15.50 7.94
CA GLN A 251 -5.79 -14.33 7.29
C GLN A 251 -4.94 -13.82 6.12
N MET A 252 -3.61 -13.76 6.29
CA MET A 252 -2.65 -13.38 5.25
C MET A 252 -2.68 -14.33 4.06
N ARG A 253 -2.70 -15.65 4.31
CA ARG A 253 -2.87 -16.64 3.23
C ARG A 253 -4.20 -16.47 2.50
N GLY A 254 -5.28 -16.26 3.25
CA GLY A 254 -6.60 -15.98 2.67
C GLY A 254 -6.61 -14.71 1.82
N SER A 255 -5.93 -13.66 2.26
CA SER A 255 -5.82 -12.40 1.52
C SER A 255 -5.08 -12.57 0.20
N TRP A 256 -3.98 -13.33 0.23
CA TRP A 256 -3.22 -13.66 -0.97
C TRP A 256 -4.03 -14.52 -1.94
N ALA A 257 -4.58 -15.64 -1.47
CA ALA A 257 -5.30 -16.60 -2.30
C ALA A 257 -6.57 -16.03 -2.97
N SER A 258 -7.22 -15.06 -2.32
CA SER A 258 -8.41 -14.39 -2.86
C SER A 258 -8.10 -13.23 -3.80
N GLY A 259 -6.84 -12.81 -3.93
CA GLY A 259 -6.46 -11.60 -4.66
C GLY A 259 -6.71 -10.29 -3.89
N ARG A 260 -7.22 -10.36 -2.65
CA ARG A 260 -7.48 -9.19 -1.80
C ARG A 260 -6.22 -8.40 -1.48
N PHE A 261 -5.07 -9.06 -1.37
CA PHE A 261 -3.77 -8.39 -1.25
C PHE A 261 -3.59 -7.32 -2.34
N TRP A 262 -3.88 -7.65 -3.60
CA TRP A 262 -3.71 -6.73 -4.73
C TRP A 262 -4.71 -5.57 -4.68
N PHE A 263 -5.95 -5.85 -4.30
CA PHE A 263 -6.95 -4.79 -4.10
C PHE A 263 -6.51 -3.82 -2.99
N ASN A 264 -6.12 -4.34 -1.82
CA ASN A 264 -5.68 -3.55 -0.68
C ASN A 264 -4.40 -2.77 -0.96
N TYR A 265 -3.47 -3.34 -1.72
CA TYR A 265 -2.26 -2.67 -2.16
C TYR A 265 -2.58 -1.50 -3.09
N GLY A 266 -3.34 -1.76 -4.16
CA GLY A 266 -3.66 -0.77 -5.18
C GLY A 266 -4.55 0.38 -4.69
N ILE A 267 -5.57 0.10 -3.88
CA ILE A 267 -6.52 1.14 -3.41
C ILE A 267 -5.87 2.22 -2.53
N ARG A 268 -4.65 1.98 -2.05
CA ARG A 268 -3.94 2.93 -1.20
C ARG A 268 -2.90 3.75 -1.97
N LYS A 269 -2.71 3.49 -3.27
CA LYS A 269 -1.59 4.01 -4.07
C LYS A 269 -2.06 4.58 -5.41
N SER A 270 -2.29 5.89 -5.47
CA SER A 270 -2.88 6.53 -6.66
C SER A 270 -1.99 6.50 -7.91
N PHE A 271 -0.68 6.41 -7.73
CA PHE A 271 0.28 6.33 -8.84
C PHE A 271 0.36 4.92 -9.42
N ASP A 272 0.14 3.91 -8.58
CA ASP A 272 0.43 2.50 -8.91
C ASP A 272 -0.84 1.69 -9.24
N ILE A 273 -2.01 2.21 -8.87
CA ILE A 273 -3.30 1.52 -8.99
C ILE A 273 -3.58 0.96 -10.39
N ASP A 274 -3.17 1.69 -11.43
CA ASP A 274 -3.42 1.31 -12.82
C ASP A 274 -2.64 0.03 -13.17
N ALA A 275 -1.35 -0.04 -12.81
CA ALA A 275 -0.50 -1.20 -13.05
C ALA A 275 -1.01 -2.43 -12.27
N VAL A 276 -1.39 -2.23 -11.00
CA VAL A 276 -1.95 -3.29 -10.15
C VAL A 276 -3.26 -3.83 -10.73
N TYR A 277 -4.15 -2.96 -11.21
CA TYR A 277 -5.40 -3.40 -11.83
C TYR A 277 -5.13 -4.32 -13.02
N TRP A 278 -4.37 -3.84 -14.00
CA TRP A 278 -4.14 -4.56 -15.24
C TRP A 278 -3.37 -5.87 -15.04
N ALA A 279 -2.44 -5.90 -14.08
CA ALA A 279 -1.62 -7.08 -13.84
C ALA A 279 -2.31 -8.14 -12.97
N ALA A 280 -3.13 -7.74 -11.99
CA ALA A 280 -3.58 -8.64 -10.93
C ALA A 280 -5.10 -8.79 -10.78
N LEU A 281 -5.89 -7.79 -11.21
CA LEU A 281 -7.32 -7.72 -10.91
C LEU A 281 -8.21 -7.69 -12.15
N HIS A 282 -7.66 -7.36 -13.31
CA HIS A 282 -8.37 -7.31 -14.57
C HIS A 282 -8.89 -8.69 -14.97
N LYS A 283 -10.13 -8.73 -15.44
CA LYS A 283 -10.75 -9.89 -16.10
C LYS A 283 -11.19 -9.46 -17.51
N ASP A 284 -11.06 -10.34 -18.50
CA ASP A 284 -11.36 -10.00 -19.91
C ASP A 284 -12.77 -9.40 -20.10
N GLU A 285 -13.74 -9.87 -19.31
CA GLU A 285 -15.14 -9.40 -19.30
C GLU A 285 -15.30 -7.93 -18.84
N ASP A 286 -14.33 -7.38 -18.09
CA ASP A 286 -14.37 -6.00 -17.59
C ASP A 286 -14.17 -4.93 -18.68
N SER A 287 -13.71 -5.35 -19.86
CA SER A 287 -13.44 -4.47 -21.01
C SER A 287 -14.72 -3.90 -21.64
N MET A 288 -15.89 -4.48 -21.35
CA MET A 288 -17.18 -4.01 -21.89
C MET A 288 -17.74 -2.86 -21.04
N LEU A 289 -17.50 -1.62 -21.50
CA LEU A 289 -18.10 -0.41 -20.92
C LEU A 289 -19.54 -0.21 -21.40
N LYS A 290 -20.41 0.22 -20.49
CA LYS A 290 -21.74 0.77 -20.83
C LYS A 290 -21.58 2.05 -21.64
N ASP A 291 -22.58 2.40 -22.45
CA ASP A 291 -22.53 3.56 -23.35
C ASP A 291 -22.22 4.88 -22.62
N GLU A 292 -22.86 5.12 -21.47
CA GLU A 292 -22.60 6.31 -20.64
C GLU A 292 -21.13 6.39 -20.17
N MET A 293 -20.55 5.26 -19.74
CA MET A 293 -19.14 5.22 -19.33
C MET A 293 -18.20 5.40 -20.51
N ARG A 294 -18.58 4.94 -21.70
CA ARG A 294 -17.82 5.14 -22.93
C ARG A 294 -17.79 6.63 -23.30
N GLU A 295 -18.92 7.32 -23.22
CA GLU A 295 -18.98 8.76 -23.47
C GLU A 295 -18.15 9.56 -22.46
N GLU A 296 -18.21 9.20 -21.17
CA GLU A 296 -17.37 9.83 -20.15
C GLU A 296 -15.87 9.58 -20.40
N MET A 297 -15.52 8.37 -20.81
CA MET A 297 -14.14 8.01 -21.17
C MET A 297 -13.62 8.87 -22.31
N GLU A 298 -14.37 9.00 -23.42
CA GLU A 298 -13.93 9.81 -24.57
C GLU A 298 -13.75 11.29 -24.18
N LYS A 299 -14.66 11.85 -23.38
CA LYS A 299 -14.51 13.22 -22.82
C LYS A 299 -13.25 13.37 -21.97
N LEU A 300 -12.92 12.36 -21.16
CA LEU A 300 -11.70 12.38 -20.36
C LEU A 300 -10.45 12.26 -21.23
N VAL A 301 -10.48 11.42 -22.27
CA VAL A 301 -9.38 11.27 -23.22
C VAL A 301 -9.06 12.60 -23.89
N ASP A 302 -10.07 13.28 -24.43
CA ASP A 302 -9.90 14.61 -25.04
C ASP A 302 -9.28 15.61 -24.05
N LEU A 303 -9.81 15.67 -22.83
CA LEU A 303 -9.26 16.51 -21.76
C LEU A 303 -7.78 16.19 -21.48
N LYS A 304 -7.42 14.91 -21.38
CA LYS A 304 -6.04 14.49 -21.12
C LYS A 304 -5.11 14.87 -22.26
N MET A 305 -5.55 14.75 -23.51
CA MET A 305 -4.73 15.11 -24.67
C MET A 305 -4.48 16.61 -24.73
N ASP A 306 -5.49 17.43 -24.43
CA ASP A 306 -5.33 18.88 -24.34
C ASP A 306 -4.38 19.28 -23.20
N GLN A 307 -4.53 18.65 -22.03
CA GLN A 307 -3.65 18.89 -20.88
C GLN A 307 -2.20 18.50 -21.16
N LEU A 308 -1.96 17.34 -21.78
CA LEU A 308 -0.63 16.85 -22.15
C LEU A 308 0.03 17.77 -23.17
N LYS A 309 -0.71 18.21 -24.20
CA LYS A 309 -0.22 19.17 -25.19
C LYS A 309 0.20 20.49 -24.54
N ALA A 310 -0.64 21.04 -23.66
CA ALA A 310 -0.35 22.27 -22.95
C ALA A 310 0.86 22.11 -22.00
N TYR A 311 0.95 20.97 -21.30
CA TYR A 311 2.08 20.67 -20.42
C TYR A 311 3.40 20.59 -21.20
N GLY A 312 3.40 19.88 -22.33
CA GLY A 312 4.58 19.78 -23.19
C GLY A 312 5.01 21.14 -23.78
N ALA A 313 4.07 22.03 -24.08
CA ALA A 313 4.39 23.39 -24.51
C ALA A 313 5.03 24.21 -23.38
N GLU A 314 4.54 24.10 -22.14
CA GLU A 314 5.12 24.78 -20.98
C GLU A 314 6.52 24.27 -20.63
N CYS A 315 6.75 22.96 -20.68
CA CYS A 315 8.06 22.36 -20.44
C CYS A 315 9.12 22.90 -21.41
N LYS A 316 8.80 22.99 -22.70
CA LYS A 316 9.70 23.53 -23.75
C LYS A 316 10.07 25.01 -23.57
N VAL A 317 9.27 25.77 -22.81
CA VAL A 317 9.55 27.18 -22.52
C VAL A 317 10.40 27.32 -21.27
N ARG A 318 10.28 26.39 -20.31
CA ARG A 318 10.92 26.47 -18.99
C ARG A 318 12.25 25.72 -18.91
N PHE A 319 12.46 24.71 -19.74
CA PHE A 319 13.63 23.83 -19.77
C PHE A 319 14.13 23.68 -21.20
#